data_AF-Q5L6W6-F1
#
_entry.id   AF-Q5L6W6-F1
#
_cell.length_a   1.000
_cell.length_b   1.000
_cell.length_c   1.000
_cell.angle_alpha   90.00
_cell.angle_beta   90.00
_cell.angle_gamma   90.00
#
_symmetry.space_group_name_H-M   'P 1'
#
loop_
_entity.id
_entity.type
_entity.pdbx_description
1 polymer ?
#
loop_
_entity_poly.entity_id
_entity_poly.type
_entity_poly.pdbx_seq_one_letter_code
_entity_poly.pdbx_strand_id
1 'polypeptide(L)'
;MTWRKTIRWLKQALVLSAVLNIVFLLLFYSTIFRKDIYKLRLFSGPLVAKNCRVQKIPEDFLERLSEASLEELYRLLDEDHLLYGRPLKLWALSVAIHAYDVDVGGALSHPLTFTQLRSQGKTWLLPNIDEKEYGLVRRYLSRERYPFTTRGLFRAISTHLEQGAVDEDCLYHFCHTPEFLYFRTLLCGAEERVSSVASLARMVIHNGEAMFFSLCNENHRATAISPEQRQKVLLTYTSVGEPLAALLLLVYDADWVLHTFTDEDLKTFVALLPKESPYTQDFIHRIVETPRSFIVEAEKAEACVTEEPIVYEDYVVKEGDSLWLIARRFGVTIEDIMRVNHLSHHRLLPGKHLKLPPKSS
;
A
#
# COMPACT_ATOMS: atom_id res chain seq x y z
N MET A 1 -69.50 27.81 3.54
CA MET A 1 -68.54 28.37 4.53
C MET A 1 -67.31 27.47 4.79
N THR A 2 -67.13 26.37 4.06
CA THR A 2 -66.15 25.29 4.33
C THR A 2 -64.85 25.43 3.52
N TRP A 3 -64.92 25.94 2.29
CA TRP A 3 -63.79 26.02 1.34
C TRP A 3 -62.67 26.99 1.75
N ARG A 4 -63.02 28.12 2.40
CA ARG A 4 -62.01 29.07 2.90
C ARG A 4 -61.23 28.52 4.10
N LYS A 5 -61.83 27.60 4.88
CA LYS A 5 -61.17 26.99 6.04
C LYS A 5 -60.14 25.93 5.58
N THR A 6 -60.50 25.10 4.60
CA THR A 6 -59.60 24.09 4.03
C THR A 6 -58.38 24.71 3.34
N ILE A 7 -58.55 25.81 2.60
CA ILE A 7 -57.42 26.52 1.96
C ILE A 7 -56.47 27.13 3.01
N ARG A 8 -57.00 27.71 4.10
CA ARG A 8 -56.14 28.24 5.18
C ARG A 8 -55.36 27.13 5.88
N TRP A 9 -56.00 26.00 6.14
CA TRP A 9 -55.37 24.85 6.76
C TRP A 9 -54.24 24.27 5.88
N LEU A 10 -54.48 24.13 4.56
CA LEU A 10 -53.45 23.68 3.61
C LEU A 10 -52.25 24.63 3.55
N LYS A 11 -52.46 25.95 3.57
CA LYS A 11 -51.37 26.93 3.60
C LYS A 11 -50.55 26.84 4.90
N GLN A 12 -51.21 26.65 6.04
CA GLN A 12 -50.53 26.47 7.32
C GLN A 12 -49.72 25.17 7.35
N ALA A 13 -50.27 24.07 6.83
CA ALA A 13 -49.56 22.80 6.73
C ALA A 13 -48.32 22.89 5.81
N LEU A 14 -48.43 23.60 4.68
CA LEU A 14 -47.31 23.81 3.76
C LEU A 14 -46.18 24.65 4.38
N VAL A 15 -46.53 25.74 5.06
CA VAL A 15 -45.55 26.58 5.77
C VAL A 15 -44.88 25.79 6.90
N LEU A 16 -45.64 25.01 7.66
CA LEU A 16 -45.10 24.17 8.73
C LEU A 16 -44.11 23.13 8.18
N SER A 17 -44.44 22.47 7.07
CA SER A 17 -43.55 21.51 6.40
C SER A 17 -42.27 22.17 5.90
N ALA A 18 -42.37 23.35 5.28
CA ALA A 18 -41.20 24.10 4.80
C ALA A 18 -40.27 24.51 5.96
N VAL A 19 -40.83 25.02 7.06
CA VAL A 19 -40.05 25.38 8.25
C VAL A 19 -39.41 24.13 8.87
N LEU A 20 -40.15 23.02 8.97
CA LEU A 20 -39.62 21.77 9.51
C LEU A 20 -38.46 21.24 8.65
N ASN A 21 -38.57 21.30 7.32
CA ASN A 21 -37.49 20.91 6.41
C ASN A 21 -36.26 21.81 6.55
N ILE A 22 -36.44 23.13 6.71
CA ILE A 22 -35.32 24.05 6.94
C ILE A 22 -34.63 23.74 8.27
N VAL A 23 -35.40 23.44 9.33
CA VAL A 23 -34.86 23.04 10.64
C VAL A 23 -34.13 21.71 10.55
N PHE A 24 -34.68 20.71 9.86
CA PHE A 24 -33.99 19.44 9.63
C PHE A 24 -32.72 19.62 8.82
N LEU A 25 -32.73 20.48 7.80
CA LEU A 25 -31.54 20.77 7.00
C LEU A 25 -30.48 21.49 7.84
N LEU A 26 -30.86 22.42 8.72
CA LEU A 26 -29.96 23.06 9.66
C LEU A 26 -29.42 22.09 10.73
N LEU A 27 -30.25 21.18 11.24
CA LEU A 27 -29.83 20.14 12.18
C LEU A 27 -28.89 19.14 11.51
N PHE A 28 -29.20 18.70 10.29
CA PHE A 28 -28.35 17.84 9.46
C PHE A 28 -27.02 18.52 9.15
N TYR A 29 -27.06 19.81 8.75
CA TYR A 29 -25.86 20.61 8.56
C TYR A 29 -25.06 20.73 9.86
N SER A 30 -25.71 20.98 10.99
CA SER A 30 -25.03 21.08 12.28
C SER A 30 -24.48 19.75 12.80
N THR A 31 -25.08 18.62 12.46
CA THR A 31 -24.64 17.30 12.95
C THR A 31 -23.51 16.75 12.09
N ILE A 32 -23.54 17.01 10.78
CA ILE A 32 -22.47 16.64 9.85
C ILE A 32 -21.31 17.63 9.93
N PHE A 33 -21.54 18.92 9.69
CA PHE A 33 -20.45 19.89 9.54
C PHE A 33 -19.81 20.34 10.86
N ARG A 34 -20.48 20.19 12.02
CA ARG A 34 -19.87 20.56 13.32
C ARG A 34 -18.75 19.60 13.74
N LYS A 35 -18.64 18.42 13.12
CA LYS A 35 -17.49 17.52 13.31
C LYS A 35 -16.30 17.85 12.40
N ASP A 36 -16.51 18.52 11.27
CA ASP A 36 -15.47 18.67 10.24
C ASP A 36 -14.87 20.08 10.14
N ILE A 37 -15.54 21.14 10.61
CA ILE A 37 -15.00 22.52 10.52
C ILE A 37 -13.72 22.70 11.38
N TYR A 38 -13.58 21.97 12.48
CA TYR A 38 -12.34 22.00 13.30
C TYR A 38 -11.22 21.11 12.73
N LYS A 39 -11.48 20.36 11.65
CA LYS A 39 -10.50 19.58 10.88
C LYS A 39 -10.08 20.28 9.60
N LEU A 40 -10.29 21.59 9.47
CA LEU A 40 -9.57 22.39 8.50
C LEU A 40 -8.08 22.43 8.90
N ARG A 41 -7.34 21.35 8.60
CA ARG A 41 -5.89 21.34 8.47
C ARG A 41 -5.55 22.25 7.29
N LEU A 42 -5.69 23.56 7.49
CA LEU A 42 -5.36 24.62 6.52
C LEU A 42 -3.84 24.75 6.28
N PHE A 43 -3.04 23.95 6.98
CA PHE A 43 -1.60 23.91 6.83
C PHE A 43 -1.13 22.47 6.85
N SER A 44 -0.65 22.01 5.71
CA SER A 44 -0.02 20.69 5.53
C SER A 44 1.50 20.73 5.61
N GLY A 45 2.05 21.87 6.01
CA GLY A 45 3.46 22.02 6.34
C GLY A 45 3.67 22.19 7.84
N PRO A 46 4.86 21.83 8.37
CA PRO A 46 5.25 22.26 9.70
C PRO A 46 5.10 23.78 9.79
N LEU A 47 4.33 24.27 10.76
CA LEU A 47 4.18 25.71 10.96
C LEU A 47 5.50 26.24 11.52
N VAL A 48 6.39 26.66 10.63
CA VAL A 48 7.70 27.20 11.01
C VAL A 48 7.51 28.61 11.53
N ALA A 49 7.77 28.81 12.82
CA ALA A 49 7.86 30.15 13.38
C ALA A 49 9.08 30.85 12.73
N LYS A 50 8.89 32.07 12.20
CA LYS A 50 9.88 32.85 11.43
C LYS A 50 11.19 33.19 12.18
N ASN A 51 11.38 32.70 13.40
CA ASN A 51 12.55 32.99 14.22
C ASN A 51 13.69 32.02 13.90
N CYS A 52 14.51 32.38 12.91
CA CYS A 52 15.77 31.71 12.64
C CYS A 52 16.84 32.15 13.66
N ARG A 53 17.41 31.21 14.43
CA ARG A 53 18.59 31.47 15.25
C ARG A 53 19.80 30.71 14.71
N VAL A 54 20.92 31.40 14.57
CA VAL A 54 22.20 30.79 14.18
C VAL A 54 22.89 30.29 15.44
N GLN A 55 23.13 28.99 15.52
CA GLN A 55 23.89 28.35 16.61
C GLN A 55 25.05 27.55 16.00
N LYS A 56 26.15 27.39 16.74
CA LYS A 56 27.27 26.50 16.36
C LYS A 56 26.93 25.08 16.82
N ILE A 57 26.33 24.31 15.93
CA ILE A 57 25.97 22.90 16.15
C ILE A 57 26.74 22.09 15.10
N PRO A 58 27.44 21.00 15.46
CA PRO A 58 28.11 20.15 14.49
C PRO A 58 27.11 19.60 13.46
N GLU A 59 27.50 19.54 12.19
CA GLU A 59 26.64 19.02 11.12
C GLU A 59 26.21 17.56 11.33
N ASP A 60 27.06 16.73 11.96
CA ASP A 60 26.80 15.30 12.17
C ASP A 60 25.88 15.04 13.37
N PHE A 61 25.56 16.05 14.20
CA PHE A 61 24.95 15.80 15.51
C PHE A 61 23.61 15.07 15.41
N LEU A 62 22.72 15.56 14.55
CA LEU A 62 21.43 14.91 14.34
C LEU A 62 21.51 13.68 13.45
N GLU A 63 22.54 13.56 12.59
CA GLU A 63 22.78 12.32 11.85
C GLU A 63 23.10 11.18 12.83
N ARG A 64 24.01 11.42 13.78
CA ARG A 64 24.33 10.47 14.86
C ARG A 64 23.12 10.16 15.75
N LEU A 65 22.28 11.16 16.05
CA LEU A 65 21.04 10.90 16.81
C LEU A 65 19.99 10.17 15.96
N SER A 66 19.96 10.35 14.64
CA SER A 66 19.03 9.67 13.74
C SER A 66 19.39 8.20 13.50
N GLU A 67 20.66 7.84 13.71
CA GLU A 67 21.10 6.44 13.72
C GLU A 67 20.55 5.67 14.93
N ALA A 68 20.15 6.36 16.01
CA ALA A 68 19.55 5.73 17.18
C ALA A 68 18.18 5.15 16.85
N SER A 69 17.86 4.01 17.45
CA SER A 69 16.56 3.35 17.32
C SER A 69 15.45 4.18 17.97
N LEU A 70 14.20 3.98 17.54
CA LEU A 70 13.04 4.66 18.13
C LEU A 70 12.94 4.42 19.66
N GLU A 71 13.27 3.22 20.13
CA GLU A 71 13.28 2.89 21.56
C GLU A 71 14.32 3.69 22.33
N GLU A 72 15.52 3.88 21.76
CA GLU A 72 16.57 4.71 22.35
C GLU A 72 16.14 6.16 22.41
N LEU A 73 15.55 6.70 21.32
CA LEU A 73 15.01 8.05 21.31
C LEU A 73 13.95 8.24 22.41
N TYR A 74 13.09 7.25 22.65
CA TYR A 74 12.10 7.29 23.71
C TYR A 74 12.69 7.26 25.12
N ARG A 75 13.84 6.62 25.32
CA ARG A 75 14.57 6.72 26.61
C ARG A 75 15.14 8.13 26.82
N LEU A 76 15.65 8.75 25.76
CA LEU A 76 16.20 10.11 25.81
C LEU A 76 15.13 11.19 26.07
N LEU A 77 13.85 10.87 25.93
CA LEU A 77 12.75 11.77 26.29
C LEU A 77 12.67 12.04 27.80
N ASP A 78 13.19 11.13 28.63
CA ASP A 78 13.17 11.28 30.08
C ASP A 78 14.39 12.08 30.60
N GLU A 79 15.30 12.49 29.71
CA GLU A 79 16.52 13.21 30.08
C GLU A 79 16.40 14.74 29.92
N ASP A 80 16.68 15.47 31.02
CA ASP A 80 16.62 16.94 31.06
C ASP A 80 17.95 17.64 30.78
N HIS A 81 18.97 16.91 30.34
CA HIS A 81 20.28 17.50 30.12
C HIS A 81 20.27 18.48 28.93
N LEU A 82 21.01 19.58 29.06
CA LEU A 82 21.07 20.62 28.03
C LEU A 82 22.19 20.35 27.03
N LEU A 83 21.86 20.24 25.75
CA LEU A 83 22.80 20.22 24.63
C LEU A 83 22.57 21.43 23.73
N TYR A 84 23.64 22.18 23.46
CA TYR A 84 23.61 23.39 22.64
C TYR A 84 22.57 24.43 23.10
N GLY A 85 22.35 24.51 24.41
CA GLY A 85 21.41 25.45 25.04
C GLY A 85 19.93 25.05 24.93
N ARG A 86 19.64 23.79 24.58
CA ARG A 86 18.28 23.22 24.53
C ARG A 86 18.29 21.84 25.20
N PRO A 87 17.18 21.41 25.83
CA PRO A 87 17.12 20.11 26.48
C PRO A 87 17.16 18.96 25.45
N LEU A 88 17.88 17.88 25.75
CA LEU A 88 18.05 16.75 24.82
C LEU A 88 16.71 16.16 24.42
N LYS A 89 15.77 16.05 25.35
CA LYS A 89 14.44 15.52 25.09
C LYS A 89 13.72 16.19 23.91
N LEU A 90 13.99 17.47 23.61
CA LEU A 90 13.45 18.16 22.43
C LEU A 90 14.17 17.78 21.14
N TRP A 91 15.48 17.52 21.21
CA TRP A 91 16.26 17.01 20.08
C TRP A 91 15.84 15.58 19.74
N ALA A 92 15.72 14.71 20.74
CA ALA A 92 15.23 13.35 20.56
C ALA A 92 13.82 13.35 19.96
N LEU A 93 12.93 14.23 20.44
CA LEU A 93 11.58 14.39 19.89
C LEU A 93 11.59 14.91 18.44
N SER A 94 12.48 15.86 18.11
CA SER A 94 12.66 16.35 16.74
C SER A 94 13.06 15.22 15.79
N VAL A 95 14.04 14.40 16.19
CA VAL A 95 14.47 13.23 15.40
C VAL A 95 13.34 12.22 15.25
N ALA A 96 12.61 11.91 16.33
CA ALA A 96 11.48 11.00 16.27
C ALA A 96 10.40 11.48 15.28
N ILE A 97 10.09 12.77 15.26
CA ILE A 97 9.10 13.35 14.34
C ILE A 97 9.59 13.31 12.89
N HIS A 98 10.86 13.62 12.62
CA HIS A 98 11.36 13.79 11.26
C HIS A 98 11.92 12.52 10.62
N ALA A 99 12.60 11.66 11.38
CA ALA A 99 13.21 10.43 10.87
C ALA A 99 12.21 9.26 10.90
N TYR A 100 11.41 9.18 11.98
CA TYR A 100 10.44 8.09 12.20
C TYR A 100 8.99 8.50 11.93
N ASP A 101 8.76 9.72 11.44
CA ASP A 101 7.43 10.19 11.04
C ASP A 101 6.38 10.09 12.18
N VAL A 102 6.79 10.33 13.43
CA VAL A 102 5.94 10.30 14.63
C VAL A 102 4.94 11.47 14.62
N ASP A 103 3.65 11.19 14.82
CA ASP A 103 2.58 12.18 14.95
C ASP A 103 2.30 12.50 16.42
N VAL A 104 2.68 13.70 16.85
CA VAL A 104 2.36 14.22 18.19
C VAL A 104 1.19 15.21 18.18
N GLY A 105 0.59 15.46 17.01
CA GLY A 105 -0.51 16.42 16.86
C GLY A 105 -1.74 16.03 17.66
N GLY A 106 -1.97 14.72 17.86
CA GLY A 106 -3.08 14.22 18.70
C GLY A 106 -2.97 14.59 20.19
N ALA A 107 -1.76 14.92 20.67
CA ALA A 107 -1.53 15.29 22.06
C ALA A 107 -1.74 16.80 22.33
N LEU A 108 -1.70 17.62 21.28
CA LEU A 108 -1.69 19.08 21.38
C LEU A 108 -3.05 19.68 21.01
N SER A 109 -3.39 20.82 21.62
CA SER A 109 -4.63 21.56 21.32
C SER A 109 -4.51 22.51 20.12
N HIS A 110 -3.28 22.73 19.64
CA HIS A 110 -2.93 23.59 18.52
C HIS A 110 -2.00 22.85 17.56
N PRO A 111 -1.88 23.29 16.30
CA PRO A 111 -0.92 22.71 15.37
C PRO A 111 0.51 22.86 15.90
N LEU A 112 1.31 21.82 15.69
CA LEU A 112 2.71 21.82 16.10
C LEU A 112 3.50 22.87 15.30
N THR A 113 4.21 23.73 16.02
CA THR A 113 5.09 24.75 15.43
C THR A 113 6.55 24.38 15.62
N PHE A 114 7.42 24.83 14.73
CA PHE A 114 8.84 24.52 14.77
C PHE A 114 9.70 25.78 14.80
N THR A 115 10.76 25.74 15.59
CA THR A 115 11.84 26.73 15.56
C THR A 115 12.89 26.29 14.54
N GLN A 116 13.14 27.12 13.53
CA GLN A 116 14.19 26.86 12.55
C GLN A 116 15.56 27.28 13.10
N LEU A 117 16.49 26.34 13.17
CA LEU A 117 17.90 26.61 13.53
C LEU A 117 18.76 26.39 12.29
N ARG A 118 19.69 27.31 12.01
CA ARG A 118 20.63 27.17 10.89
C ARG A 118 22.03 27.01 11.43
N SER A 119 22.75 25.98 10.97
CA SER A 119 24.16 25.80 11.27
C SER A 119 24.88 25.18 10.07
N GLN A 120 26.01 25.80 9.69
CA GLN A 120 26.97 25.29 8.68
C GLN A 120 26.37 24.77 7.35
N GLY A 121 25.18 25.24 6.97
CA GLY A 121 24.51 24.85 5.70
C GLY A 121 23.32 23.91 5.87
N LYS A 122 23.11 23.31 7.05
CA LYS A 122 21.91 22.52 7.38
C LYS A 122 20.88 23.34 8.15
N THR A 123 19.62 23.01 7.93
CA THR A 123 18.47 23.58 8.63
C THR A 123 17.86 22.53 9.55
N TRP A 124 17.68 22.89 10.80
CA TRP A 124 17.11 22.03 11.84
C TRP A 124 15.76 22.58 12.28
N LEU A 125 14.82 21.68 12.61
CA LEU A 125 13.48 22.03 13.05
C LEU A 125 13.24 21.47 14.45
N LEU A 126 13.20 22.36 15.45
CA LEU A 126 12.94 21.96 16.83
C LEU A 126 11.46 22.19 17.17
N PRO A 127 10.73 21.19 17.69
CA PRO A 127 9.37 21.36 18.18
C PRO A 127 9.29 22.50 19.21
N ASN A 128 8.39 23.44 18.98
CA ASN A 128 8.13 24.53 19.91
C ASN A 128 7.00 24.10 20.86
N ILE A 129 7.40 23.49 21.97
CA ILE A 129 6.53 22.84 22.95
C ILE A 129 6.99 23.29 24.34
N ASP A 130 6.04 23.72 25.17
CA ASP A 130 6.31 24.09 26.57
C ASP A 130 6.39 22.86 27.49
N GLU A 131 6.97 22.98 28.69
CA GLU A 131 7.11 21.83 29.62
C GLU A 131 5.79 21.11 29.95
N LYS A 132 4.69 21.86 30.05
CA LYS A 132 3.36 21.26 30.29
C LYS A 132 2.91 20.41 29.11
N GLU A 133 3.10 20.92 27.89
CA GLU A 133 2.73 20.25 26.66
C GLU A 133 3.64 19.06 26.40
N TYR A 134 4.92 19.18 26.75
CA TYR A 134 5.88 18.09 26.70
C TYR A 134 5.41 16.91 27.56
N GLY A 135 4.93 17.17 28.78
CA GLY A 135 4.34 16.15 29.64
C GLY A 135 3.11 15.46 29.02
N LEU A 136 2.28 16.20 28.27
CA LEU A 136 1.14 15.62 27.53
C LEU A 136 1.62 14.74 26.38
N VAL A 137 2.58 15.21 25.59
CA VAL A 137 3.19 14.46 24.49
C VAL A 137 3.83 13.17 25.02
N ARG A 138 4.57 13.22 26.11
CA ARG A 138 5.20 12.05 26.72
C ARG A 138 4.17 11.01 27.16
N ARG A 139 3.09 11.46 27.79
CA ARG A 139 1.97 10.59 28.21
C ARG A 139 1.21 10.01 27.03
N TYR A 140 1.10 10.75 25.94
CA TYR A 140 0.50 10.29 24.70
C TYR A 140 1.36 9.20 24.06
N LEU A 141 2.67 9.45 23.87
CA LEU A 141 3.62 8.49 23.31
C LEU A 141 3.77 7.21 24.15
N SER A 142 3.58 7.27 25.47
CA SER A 142 3.61 6.07 26.31
C SER A 142 2.33 5.24 26.27
N ARG A 143 1.22 5.84 25.82
CA ARG A 143 -0.09 5.19 25.77
C ARG A 143 -0.40 4.64 24.38
N GLU A 144 -0.06 5.40 23.36
CA GLU A 144 -0.30 5.01 21.96
C GLU A 144 0.80 4.06 21.48
N ARG A 145 0.38 2.91 20.94
CA ARG A 145 1.30 1.92 20.38
C ARG A 145 1.87 2.34 19.02
N TYR A 146 1.08 3.09 18.24
CA TYR A 146 1.45 3.54 16.90
C TYR A 146 1.20 5.05 16.73
N PRO A 147 1.99 5.92 17.41
CA PRO A 147 1.88 7.37 17.27
C PRO A 147 2.57 7.84 15.98
N PHE A 148 2.20 7.26 14.84
CA PHE A 148 2.84 7.52 13.55
C PHE A 148 1.90 8.24 12.60
N THR A 149 2.47 9.10 11.75
CA THR A 149 1.77 9.58 10.57
C THR A 149 1.55 8.43 9.58
N THR A 150 0.76 8.64 8.54
CA THR A 150 0.55 7.64 7.48
C THR A 150 1.86 7.15 6.86
N ARG A 151 2.87 8.02 6.72
CA ARG A 151 4.20 7.66 6.21
C ARG A 151 4.97 6.79 7.20
N GLY A 152 4.92 7.13 8.49
CA GLY A 152 5.54 6.32 9.55
C GLY A 152 4.92 4.92 9.64
N LEU A 153 3.58 4.82 9.57
CA LEU A 153 2.89 3.53 9.50
C LEU A 153 3.31 2.73 8.27
N PHE A 154 3.38 3.37 7.11
CA PHE A 154 3.82 2.72 5.87
C PHE A 154 5.23 2.13 6.00
N ARG A 155 6.19 2.90 6.53
CA ARG A 155 7.57 2.44 6.74
C ARG A 155 7.68 1.34 7.79
N ALA A 156 6.92 1.45 8.87
CA ALA A 156 6.85 0.40 9.87
C ALA A 156 6.35 -0.92 9.25
N ILE A 157 5.29 -0.87 8.44
CA ILE A 157 4.77 -2.07 7.78
C ILE A 157 5.75 -2.61 6.73
N SER A 158 6.38 -1.75 5.93
CA SER A 158 7.34 -2.19 4.91
C SER A 158 8.55 -2.90 5.51
N THR A 159 9.10 -2.37 6.60
CA THR A 159 10.22 -2.99 7.33
C THR A 159 9.84 -4.34 7.95
N HIS A 160 8.62 -4.47 8.49
CA HIS A 160 8.14 -5.76 9.00
C HIS A 160 7.88 -6.78 7.88
N LEU A 161 7.35 -6.35 6.73
CA LEU A 161 7.13 -7.20 5.57
C LEU A 161 8.43 -7.79 5.03
N GLU A 162 9.51 -7.02 4.98
CA GLU A 162 10.86 -7.50 4.62
C GLU A 162 11.36 -8.60 5.57
N GLN A 163 10.95 -8.53 6.84
CA GLN A 163 11.27 -9.53 7.86
C GLN A 163 10.31 -10.73 7.87
N GLY A 164 9.32 -10.76 6.97
CA GLY A 164 8.32 -11.83 6.86
C GLY A 164 7.25 -11.82 7.95
N ALA A 165 7.16 -10.74 8.75
CA ALA A 165 6.14 -10.57 9.77
C ALA A 165 5.13 -9.51 9.34
N VAL A 166 3.84 -9.73 9.61
CA VAL A 166 2.80 -8.73 9.39
C VAL A 166 2.17 -8.37 10.71
N ASP A 167 2.37 -7.13 11.14
CA ASP A 167 1.67 -6.57 12.29
C ASP A 167 0.25 -6.15 11.86
N GLU A 168 -0.74 -6.98 12.22
CA GLU A 168 -2.15 -6.76 11.85
C GLU A 168 -2.72 -5.46 12.44
N ASP A 169 -2.30 -5.08 13.65
CA ASP A 169 -2.76 -3.85 14.30
C ASP A 169 -2.22 -2.64 13.56
N CYS A 170 -0.94 -2.65 13.19
CA CYS A 170 -0.32 -1.58 12.41
C CYS A 170 -0.97 -1.44 11.03
N LEU A 171 -1.23 -2.57 10.36
CA LEU A 171 -1.94 -2.60 9.08
C LEU A 171 -3.36 -2.06 9.22
N TYR A 172 -4.07 -2.42 10.29
CA TYR A 172 -5.39 -1.89 10.59
C TYR A 172 -5.36 -0.37 10.73
N HIS A 173 -4.41 0.19 11.50
CA HIS A 173 -4.26 1.63 11.63
C HIS A 173 -3.95 2.32 10.30
N PHE A 174 -3.07 1.74 9.49
CA PHE A 174 -2.77 2.26 8.14
C PHE A 174 -4.02 2.29 7.25
N CYS A 175 -4.85 1.25 7.27
CA CYS A 175 -6.08 1.17 6.50
C CYS A 175 -7.14 2.24 6.90
N HIS A 176 -7.00 2.85 8.08
CA HIS A 176 -7.89 3.92 8.56
C HIS A 176 -7.31 5.33 8.33
N THR A 177 -6.14 5.43 7.70
CA THR A 177 -5.54 6.72 7.35
C THR A 177 -6.30 7.41 6.22
N PRO A 178 -6.32 8.75 6.17
CA PRO A 178 -7.08 9.47 5.16
C PRO A 178 -6.54 9.24 3.74
N GLU A 179 -5.25 8.95 3.56
CA GLU A 179 -4.66 8.60 2.27
C GLU A 179 -5.17 7.25 1.78
N PHE A 180 -5.16 6.23 2.64
CA PHE A 180 -5.63 4.90 2.26
C PHE A 180 -7.15 4.86 2.09
N LEU A 181 -7.90 5.56 2.94
CA LEU A 181 -9.34 5.69 2.77
C LEU A 181 -9.70 6.40 1.46
N TYR A 182 -8.95 7.42 1.06
CA TYR A 182 -9.13 8.03 -0.26
C TYR A 182 -8.90 7.03 -1.38
N PHE A 183 -7.78 6.30 -1.34
CA PHE A 183 -7.49 5.24 -2.31
C PHE A 183 -8.63 4.21 -2.38
N ARG A 184 -9.15 3.79 -1.23
CA ARG A 184 -10.30 2.89 -1.13
C ARG A 184 -11.58 3.47 -1.74
N THR A 185 -11.84 4.75 -1.48
CA THR A 185 -13.01 5.43 -2.06
C THR A 185 -12.93 5.58 -3.58
N LEU A 186 -11.73 5.73 -4.16
CA LEU A 186 -11.56 5.71 -5.62
C LEU A 186 -11.98 4.36 -6.23
N LEU A 187 -11.78 3.28 -5.46
CA LEU A 187 -12.08 1.92 -5.87
C LEU A 187 -13.51 1.48 -5.53
N CYS A 188 -14.41 2.35 -5.08
CA CYS A 188 -15.87 2.15 -4.91
C CYS A 188 -16.34 0.74 -4.46
N GLY A 189 -15.57 0.02 -3.65
CA GLY A 189 -15.90 -1.34 -3.18
C GLY A 189 -15.67 -2.49 -4.17
N ALA A 190 -15.05 -2.28 -5.33
CA ALA A 190 -14.64 -3.39 -6.21
C ALA A 190 -13.58 -4.29 -5.56
N GLU A 191 -12.83 -3.73 -4.63
CA GLU A 191 -11.92 -4.48 -3.79
C GLU A 191 -12.61 -5.64 -3.08
N GLU A 192 -13.86 -5.51 -2.62
CA GLU A 192 -14.60 -6.60 -1.96
C GLU A 192 -14.98 -7.72 -2.93
N ARG A 193 -15.02 -7.42 -4.22
CA ARG A 193 -15.35 -8.39 -5.28
C ARG A 193 -14.11 -9.15 -5.77
N VAL A 194 -12.94 -8.51 -5.73
CA VAL A 194 -11.70 -9.03 -6.30
C VAL A 194 -10.73 -9.53 -5.24
N SER A 195 -10.66 -8.88 -4.07
CA SER A 195 -9.66 -9.16 -3.05
C SER A 195 -10.10 -8.78 -1.63
N SER A 196 -9.13 -8.65 -0.72
CA SER A 196 -9.35 -8.14 0.64
C SER A 196 -8.69 -6.78 0.80
N VAL A 197 -9.15 -5.98 1.78
CA VAL A 197 -8.50 -4.72 2.15
C VAL A 197 -7.02 -4.93 2.50
N ALA A 198 -6.68 -6.07 3.10
CA ALA A 198 -5.30 -6.43 3.38
C ALA A 198 -4.47 -6.69 2.12
N SER A 199 -5.05 -7.33 1.10
CA SER A 199 -4.40 -7.54 -0.20
C SER A 199 -4.13 -6.21 -0.93
N LEU A 200 -5.09 -5.28 -0.88
CA LEU A 200 -4.88 -3.92 -1.39
C LEU A 200 -3.76 -3.19 -0.64
N ALA A 201 -3.77 -3.26 0.69
CA ALA A 201 -2.73 -2.63 1.49
C ALA A 201 -1.35 -3.21 1.17
N ARG A 202 -1.24 -4.54 0.97
CA ARG A 202 0.01 -5.18 0.52
C ARG A 202 0.47 -4.71 -0.85
N MET A 203 -0.45 -4.62 -1.82
CA MET A 203 -0.14 -4.08 -3.16
C MET A 203 0.41 -2.66 -3.05
N VAL A 204 -0.25 -1.80 -2.27
CA VAL A 204 0.18 -0.42 -2.08
C VAL A 204 1.56 -0.34 -1.42
N ILE A 205 1.83 -1.20 -0.43
CA ILE A 205 3.08 -1.17 0.35
C ILE A 205 4.26 -1.73 -0.45
N HIS A 206 4.04 -2.77 -1.26
CA HIS A 206 5.10 -3.39 -2.07
C HIS A 206 5.69 -2.44 -3.12
N ASN A 207 4.86 -1.56 -3.69
CA ASN A 207 5.27 -0.65 -4.77
C ASN A 207 5.89 0.67 -4.29
N GLY A 208 6.16 0.78 -3.00
CA GLY A 208 6.95 1.85 -2.43
C GLY A 208 6.18 3.12 -2.07
N GLU A 209 6.76 3.84 -1.12
CA GLU A 209 6.19 5.03 -0.47
C GLU A 209 5.89 6.15 -1.49
N ALA A 210 6.88 6.48 -2.33
CA ALA A 210 6.79 7.64 -3.23
C ALA A 210 5.60 7.57 -4.19
N MET A 211 5.32 6.38 -4.73
CA MET A 211 4.21 6.16 -5.67
C MET A 211 2.87 6.41 -4.98
N PHE A 212 2.62 5.73 -3.85
CA PHE A 212 1.35 5.85 -3.13
C PHE A 212 1.04 7.28 -2.70
N PHE A 213 2.01 7.97 -2.07
CA PHE A 213 1.79 9.32 -1.57
C PHE A 213 1.74 10.37 -2.69
N SER A 214 2.38 10.13 -3.84
CA SER A 214 2.23 11.01 -5.01
C SER A 214 0.82 10.98 -5.58
N LEU A 215 0.22 9.78 -5.60
CA LEU A 215 -1.13 9.54 -6.11
C LEU A 215 -2.19 10.03 -5.11
N CYS A 216 -2.00 9.80 -3.81
CA CYS A 216 -2.96 10.15 -2.76
C CYS A 216 -2.65 11.50 -2.08
N ASN A 217 -2.05 12.44 -2.81
CA ASN A 217 -1.70 13.74 -2.29
C ASN A 217 -2.95 14.56 -1.88
N GLU A 218 -2.75 15.59 -1.05
CA GLU A 218 -3.86 16.42 -0.57
C GLU A 218 -4.65 17.11 -1.68
N ASN A 219 -3.98 17.51 -2.77
CA ASN A 219 -4.65 18.16 -3.89
C ASN A 219 -5.64 17.20 -4.56
N HIS A 220 -5.25 15.95 -4.80
CA HIS A 220 -6.11 14.92 -5.36
C HIS A 220 -7.25 14.56 -4.39
N ARG A 221 -6.98 14.49 -3.09
CA ARG A 221 -8.01 14.25 -2.06
C ARG A 221 -9.04 15.37 -1.96
N ALA A 222 -8.67 16.60 -2.27
CA ALA A 222 -9.57 17.75 -2.27
C ALA A 222 -10.46 17.82 -3.52
N THR A 223 -10.09 17.12 -4.59
CA THR A 223 -10.88 17.06 -5.83
C THR A 223 -11.95 15.98 -5.79
N ALA A 224 -13.02 16.17 -6.56
CA ALA A 224 -14.06 15.17 -6.71
C ALA A 224 -13.52 13.90 -7.38
N ILE A 225 -13.91 12.74 -6.87
CA ILE A 225 -13.53 11.43 -7.41
C ILE A 225 -14.08 11.29 -8.84
N SER A 226 -13.18 11.07 -9.80
CA SER A 226 -13.53 10.85 -11.20
C SER A 226 -13.01 9.51 -11.74
N PRO A 227 -13.62 8.95 -12.80
CA PRO A 227 -13.10 7.76 -13.48
C PRO A 227 -11.66 7.94 -13.97
N GLU A 228 -11.31 9.14 -14.45
CA GLU A 228 -9.95 9.46 -14.92
C GLU A 228 -8.91 9.35 -13.80
N GLN A 229 -9.24 9.79 -12.59
CA GLN A 229 -8.36 9.64 -11.43
C GLN A 229 -8.15 8.18 -11.07
N ARG A 230 -9.23 7.40 -11.06
CA ARG A 230 -9.16 5.95 -10.81
C ARG A 230 -8.29 5.25 -11.87
N GLN A 231 -8.55 5.51 -13.15
CA GLN A 231 -7.78 4.95 -14.26
C GLN A 231 -6.29 5.32 -14.15
N LYS A 232 -5.97 6.60 -13.89
CA LYS A 232 -4.58 7.05 -13.70
C LYS A 232 -3.88 6.28 -12.57
N VAL A 233 -4.55 6.11 -11.43
CA VAL A 233 -4.00 5.35 -10.29
C VAL A 233 -3.76 3.90 -10.67
N LEU A 234 -4.75 3.21 -11.22
CA LEU A 234 -4.65 1.79 -11.59
C LEU A 234 -3.63 1.53 -12.70
N LEU A 235 -3.55 2.41 -13.70
CA LEU A 235 -2.53 2.34 -14.75
C LEU A 235 -1.12 2.50 -14.19
N THR A 236 -0.94 3.39 -13.22
CA THR A 236 0.37 3.57 -12.56
C THR A 236 0.82 2.27 -11.89
N TYR A 237 -0.06 1.60 -11.14
CA TYR A 237 0.27 0.31 -10.53
C TYR A 237 0.42 -0.83 -11.56
N THR A 238 -0.40 -0.84 -12.60
CA THR A 238 -0.32 -1.83 -13.69
C THR A 238 1.03 -1.72 -14.42
N SER A 239 1.52 -0.51 -14.67
CA SER A 239 2.83 -0.29 -15.32
C SER A 239 4.03 -0.82 -14.53
N VAL A 240 3.85 -1.04 -13.23
CA VAL A 240 4.90 -1.58 -12.33
C VAL A 240 4.85 -3.10 -12.26
N GLY A 241 3.82 -3.72 -12.84
CA GLY A 241 3.68 -5.17 -12.88
C GLY A 241 2.67 -5.74 -11.89
N GLU A 242 1.80 -4.92 -11.29
CA GLU A 242 0.87 -5.40 -10.25
C GLU A 242 -0.38 -6.08 -10.82
N PRO A 243 -0.56 -7.41 -10.60
CA PRO A 243 -1.69 -8.17 -11.14
C PRO A 243 -3.02 -7.74 -10.53
N LEU A 244 -3.02 -7.33 -9.25
CA LEU A 244 -4.23 -6.89 -8.56
C LEU A 244 -4.75 -5.57 -9.14
N ALA A 245 -3.86 -4.65 -9.52
CA ALA A 245 -4.26 -3.39 -10.14
C ALA A 245 -4.90 -3.59 -11.51
N ALA A 246 -4.35 -4.51 -12.32
CA ALA A 246 -4.92 -4.87 -13.61
C ALA A 246 -6.31 -5.51 -13.49
N LEU A 247 -6.48 -6.41 -12.50
CA LEU A 247 -7.80 -6.98 -12.21
C LEU A 247 -8.81 -5.90 -11.79
N LEU A 248 -8.42 -4.97 -10.91
CA LEU A 248 -9.28 -3.87 -10.49
C LEU A 248 -9.68 -2.97 -11.67
N LEU A 249 -8.77 -2.78 -12.63
CA LEU A 249 -9.05 -2.03 -13.85
C LEU A 249 -10.11 -2.75 -14.70
N LEU A 250 -10.04 -4.08 -14.83
CA LEU A 250 -11.05 -4.85 -15.55
C LEU A 250 -12.44 -4.78 -14.90
N VAL A 251 -12.54 -4.76 -13.57
CA VAL A 251 -13.84 -4.69 -12.90
C VAL A 251 -14.59 -3.39 -13.21
N TYR A 252 -13.86 -2.30 -13.46
CA TYR A 252 -14.44 -0.99 -13.69
C TYR A 252 -14.52 -0.57 -15.13
N ASP A 253 -13.46 -0.83 -15.89
CA ASP A 253 -13.15 -0.14 -17.13
C ASP A 253 -12.73 -1.15 -18.22
N ALA A 254 -13.22 -2.41 -18.18
CA ALA A 254 -12.89 -3.44 -19.18
C ALA A 254 -13.08 -2.96 -20.63
N ASP A 255 -14.24 -2.37 -20.94
CA ASP A 255 -14.52 -1.88 -22.29
C ASP A 255 -13.60 -0.72 -22.68
N TRP A 256 -13.28 0.16 -21.72
CA TRP A 256 -12.34 1.25 -21.93
C TRP A 256 -10.93 0.72 -22.21
N VAL A 257 -10.47 -0.33 -21.52
CA VAL A 257 -9.18 -1.00 -21.77
C VAL A 257 -9.15 -1.57 -23.19
N LEU A 258 -10.20 -2.29 -23.61
CA LEU A 258 -10.27 -2.89 -24.94
C LEU A 258 -10.13 -1.86 -26.07
N HIS A 259 -10.69 -0.67 -25.90
CA HIS A 259 -10.69 0.38 -26.92
C HIS A 259 -9.47 1.30 -26.86
N THR A 260 -8.93 1.56 -25.67
CA THR A 260 -7.89 2.58 -25.47
C THR A 260 -6.49 2.00 -25.62
N PHE A 261 -6.28 0.75 -25.24
CA PHE A 261 -4.95 0.16 -25.21
C PHE A 261 -4.47 -0.17 -26.63
N THR A 262 -3.16 0.01 -26.85
CA THR A 262 -2.50 -0.48 -28.06
C THR A 262 -2.37 -2.00 -28.02
N ASP A 263 -2.07 -2.62 -29.16
CA ASP A 263 -1.98 -4.08 -29.23
C ASP A 263 -0.81 -4.61 -28.38
N GLU A 264 0.28 -3.84 -28.23
CA GLU A 264 1.41 -4.19 -27.35
C GLU A 264 1.06 -4.02 -25.86
N ASP A 265 0.34 -2.94 -25.52
CA ASP A 265 -0.14 -2.73 -24.14
C ASP A 265 -1.13 -3.83 -23.74
N LEU A 266 -1.99 -4.28 -24.67
CA LEU A 266 -2.91 -5.38 -24.41
C LEU A 266 -2.17 -6.71 -24.21
N LYS A 267 -1.12 -7.02 -24.98
CA LYS A 267 -0.31 -8.23 -24.76
C LYS A 267 0.31 -8.25 -23.37
N THR A 268 0.98 -7.15 -22.99
CA THR A 268 1.61 -7.04 -21.67
C THR A 268 0.59 -7.08 -20.54
N PHE A 269 -0.57 -6.44 -20.74
CA PHE A 269 -1.67 -6.47 -19.80
C PHE A 269 -2.26 -7.87 -19.60
N VAL A 270 -2.53 -8.61 -20.68
CA VAL A 270 -3.10 -9.96 -20.59
C VAL A 270 -2.11 -10.93 -19.94
N ALA A 271 -0.81 -10.82 -20.26
CA ALA A 271 0.22 -11.65 -19.64
C ALA A 271 0.33 -11.46 -18.11
N LEU A 272 -0.04 -10.28 -17.61
CA LEU A 272 0.00 -9.91 -16.20
C LEU A 272 -1.27 -10.34 -15.43
N LEU A 273 -2.37 -10.64 -16.12
CA LEU A 273 -3.62 -11.03 -15.47
C LEU A 273 -3.57 -12.46 -14.89
N PRO A 274 -4.10 -12.67 -13.67
CA PRO A 274 -4.23 -14.02 -13.12
C PRO A 274 -5.31 -14.80 -13.88
N LYS A 275 -4.91 -15.94 -14.45
CA LYS A 275 -5.73 -16.78 -15.34
C LYS A 275 -6.93 -17.44 -14.65
N GLU A 276 -6.86 -17.59 -13.33
CA GLU A 276 -7.88 -18.22 -12.50
C GLU A 276 -9.09 -17.30 -12.22
N SER A 277 -8.94 -15.98 -12.43
CA SER A 277 -9.99 -15.02 -12.11
C SER A 277 -11.14 -15.05 -13.13
N PRO A 278 -12.41 -14.99 -12.69
CA PRO A 278 -13.56 -14.97 -13.59
C PRO A 278 -13.57 -13.71 -14.48
N TYR A 279 -13.05 -12.58 -13.96
CA TYR A 279 -12.94 -11.33 -14.71
C TYR A 279 -11.94 -11.44 -15.86
N THR A 280 -10.83 -12.15 -15.64
CA THR A 280 -9.84 -12.43 -16.68
C THR A 280 -10.45 -13.31 -17.78
N GLN A 281 -11.19 -14.35 -17.40
CA GLN A 281 -11.84 -15.26 -18.35
C GLN A 281 -12.88 -14.55 -19.21
N ASP A 282 -13.73 -13.72 -18.60
CA ASP A 282 -14.72 -12.91 -19.33
C ASP A 282 -14.04 -11.93 -20.29
N PHE A 283 -12.98 -11.26 -19.83
CA PHE A 283 -12.22 -10.32 -20.67
C PHE A 283 -11.53 -11.00 -21.86
N ILE A 284 -10.91 -12.16 -21.64
CA ILE A 284 -10.29 -12.95 -22.72
C ILE A 284 -11.35 -13.38 -23.74
N HIS A 285 -12.52 -13.83 -23.28
CA HIS A 285 -13.62 -14.18 -24.18
C HIS A 285 -14.01 -12.99 -25.07
N ARG A 286 -14.16 -11.80 -24.49
CA ARG A 286 -14.45 -10.57 -25.25
C ARG A 286 -13.35 -10.25 -26.26
N ILE A 287 -12.07 -10.40 -25.92
CA ILE A 287 -10.97 -10.18 -26.87
C ILE A 287 -11.08 -11.13 -28.07
N VAL A 288 -11.40 -12.41 -27.82
CA VAL A 288 -11.54 -13.42 -28.89
C VAL A 288 -12.69 -13.08 -29.84
N GLU A 289 -13.74 -12.42 -29.36
CA GLU A 289 -14.85 -11.94 -30.20
C GLU A 289 -14.49 -10.70 -31.04
N THR A 290 -13.40 -10.01 -30.72
CA THR A 290 -12.93 -8.83 -31.45
C THR A 290 -11.89 -9.21 -32.53
N PRO A 291 -11.61 -8.34 -33.52
CA PRO A 291 -10.51 -8.57 -34.47
C PRO A 291 -9.12 -8.66 -33.83
N ARG A 292 -9.01 -8.42 -32.50
CA ARG A 292 -7.78 -8.53 -31.72
C ARG A 292 -7.56 -9.93 -31.12
N SER A 293 -8.28 -10.96 -31.59
CA SER A 293 -8.13 -12.35 -31.11
C SER A 293 -6.69 -12.87 -31.16
N PHE A 294 -5.90 -12.41 -32.14
CA PHE A 294 -4.50 -12.77 -32.33
C PHE A 294 -3.61 -12.51 -31.10
N ILE A 295 -3.99 -11.56 -30.23
CA ILE A 295 -3.26 -11.23 -28.99
C ILE A 295 -3.25 -12.42 -28.03
N VAL A 296 -4.40 -13.09 -27.88
CA VAL A 296 -4.56 -14.25 -27.00
C VAL A 296 -3.98 -15.51 -27.64
N GLU A 297 -4.10 -15.63 -28.96
CA GLU A 297 -3.52 -16.75 -29.71
C GLU A 297 -1.99 -16.74 -29.68
N ALA A 298 -1.36 -15.57 -29.76
CA ALA A 298 0.08 -15.40 -29.62
C ALA A 298 0.58 -15.79 -28.23
N GLU A 299 -0.13 -15.39 -27.16
CA GLU A 299 0.23 -15.76 -25.79
C GLU A 299 0.05 -17.27 -25.55
N LYS A 300 -1.02 -17.87 -26.08
CA LYS A 300 -1.21 -19.34 -26.06
C LYS A 300 -0.12 -20.06 -26.85
N ALA A 301 0.31 -19.51 -27.99
CA ALA A 301 1.40 -20.07 -28.77
C ALA A 301 2.72 -20.00 -28.00
N GLU A 302 3.05 -18.86 -27.37
CA GLU A 302 4.25 -18.68 -26.53
C GLU A 302 4.24 -19.57 -25.28
N ALA A 303 3.09 -19.74 -24.62
CA ALA A 303 2.93 -20.70 -23.53
C ALA A 303 3.05 -22.17 -23.99
N CYS A 304 2.80 -22.45 -25.27
CA CYS A 304 2.90 -23.78 -25.86
C CYS A 304 4.34 -24.16 -26.30
N VAL A 305 5.30 -23.21 -26.28
CA VAL A 305 6.70 -23.50 -26.72
C VAL A 305 7.60 -24.02 -25.58
N THR A 306 7.12 -24.29 -24.37
CA THR A 306 8.00 -24.75 -23.28
C THR A 306 7.65 -26.04 -22.56
N GLU A 307 6.83 -26.93 -23.13
CA GLU A 307 6.88 -28.36 -22.77
C GLU A 307 6.60 -29.21 -24.00
N GLU A 308 7.65 -29.57 -24.76
CA GLU A 308 7.57 -30.78 -25.58
C GLU A 308 7.18 -31.94 -24.65
N PRO A 309 6.22 -32.81 -25.01
CA PRO A 309 5.87 -33.94 -24.18
C PRO A 309 7.12 -34.76 -23.91
N ILE A 310 7.61 -34.70 -22.68
CA ILE A 310 8.83 -35.37 -22.25
C ILE A 310 8.53 -36.87 -22.32
N VAL A 311 8.94 -37.52 -23.40
CA VAL A 311 8.79 -38.97 -23.55
C VAL A 311 9.81 -39.62 -22.64
N TYR A 312 9.33 -40.23 -21.56
CA TYR A 312 10.17 -40.99 -20.65
C TYR A 312 10.43 -42.39 -21.22
N GLU A 313 11.68 -42.84 -21.17
CA GLU A 313 12.04 -44.22 -21.50
C GLU A 313 12.01 -45.06 -20.21
N ASP A 314 11.27 -46.17 -20.20
CA ASP A 314 11.20 -47.08 -19.06
C ASP A 314 12.40 -48.05 -19.06
N TYR A 315 13.20 -48.03 -17.98
CA TYR A 315 14.36 -48.90 -17.79
C TYR A 315 14.21 -49.77 -16.54
N VAL A 316 14.53 -51.06 -16.67
CA VAL A 316 14.56 -52.00 -15.54
C VAL A 316 16.01 -52.18 -15.09
N VAL A 317 16.29 -51.83 -13.83
CA VAL A 317 17.62 -51.93 -13.21
C VAL A 317 18.09 -53.38 -13.20
N LYS A 318 19.31 -53.63 -13.65
CA LYS A 318 19.95 -54.96 -13.64
C LYS A 318 20.94 -55.09 -12.48
N GLU A 319 21.31 -56.33 -12.15
CA GLU A 319 22.35 -56.58 -11.15
C GLU A 319 23.67 -55.94 -11.59
N GLY A 320 24.26 -55.11 -10.71
CA GLY A 320 25.49 -54.36 -10.99
C GLY A 320 25.28 -52.95 -11.57
N ASP A 321 24.05 -52.55 -11.88
CA ASP A 321 23.76 -51.17 -12.31
C ASP A 321 23.92 -50.17 -11.16
N SER A 322 24.39 -48.97 -11.50
CA SER A 322 24.41 -47.80 -10.61
C SER A 322 23.79 -46.60 -11.34
N LEU A 323 23.25 -45.63 -10.58
CA LEU A 323 22.70 -44.41 -11.17
C LEU A 323 23.71 -43.71 -12.09
N TRP A 324 25.00 -43.74 -11.73
CA TRP A 324 26.06 -43.17 -12.55
C TRP A 324 26.25 -43.92 -13.89
N LEU A 325 26.23 -45.26 -13.88
CA LEU A 325 26.34 -46.04 -15.12
C LEU A 325 25.12 -45.84 -16.02
N ILE A 326 23.92 -45.77 -15.45
CA ILE A 326 22.67 -45.52 -16.19
C ILE A 326 22.68 -44.09 -16.76
N ALA A 327 22.96 -43.08 -15.94
CA ALA A 327 23.09 -41.68 -16.33
C ALA A 327 24.06 -41.52 -17.52
N ARG A 328 25.25 -42.11 -17.41
CA ARG A 328 26.27 -42.06 -18.47
C ARG A 328 25.86 -42.79 -19.74
N ARG A 329 25.14 -43.92 -19.61
CA ARG A 329 24.68 -44.72 -20.76
C ARG A 329 23.59 -44.03 -21.56
N PHE A 330 22.67 -43.34 -20.88
CA PHE A 330 21.52 -42.67 -21.50
C PHE A 330 21.77 -41.17 -21.74
N GLY A 331 22.92 -40.63 -21.31
CA GLY A 331 23.28 -39.23 -21.51
C GLY A 331 22.39 -38.26 -20.72
N VAL A 332 21.98 -38.67 -19.52
CA VAL A 332 21.16 -37.89 -18.59
C VAL A 332 21.93 -37.65 -17.30
N THR A 333 21.53 -36.68 -16.49
CA THR A 333 22.17 -36.44 -15.19
C THR A 333 21.61 -37.36 -14.12
N ILE A 334 22.38 -37.58 -13.05
CA ILE A 334 21.93 -38.40 -11.92
C ILE A 334 20.78 -37.68 -11.19
N GLU A 335 20.89 -36.36 -11.07
CA GLU A 335 19.91 -35.47 -10.47
C GLU A 335 18.56 -35.57 -11.19
N ASP A 336 18.57 -35.62 -12.52
CA ASP A 336 17.35 -35.76 -13.32
C ASP A 336 16.67 -37.12 -13.13
N ILE A 337 17.44 -38.23 -13.15
CA ILE A 337 16.89 -39.56 -12.87
C ILE A 337 16.29 -39.61 -11.46
N MET A 338 16.98 -39.04 -10.46
CA MET A 338 16.50 -39.02 -9.08
C MET A 338 15.24 -38.20 -8.92
N ARG A 339 15.18 -37.02 -9.55
CA ARG A 339 14.02 -36.12 -9.53
C ARG A 339 12.79 -36.78 -10.15
N VAL A 340 12.92 -37.38 -11.33
CA VAL A 340 11.82 -38.04 -12.06
C VAL A 340 11.30 -39.28 -11.33
N ASN A 341 12.17 -40.00 -10.61
CA ASN A 341 11.81 -41.24 -9.91
C ASN A 341 11.66 -41.09 -8.39
N HIS A 342 11.64 -39.84 -7.90
CA HIS A 342 11.56 -39.49 -6.47
C HIS A 342 12.54 -40.29 -5.58
N LEU A 343 13.78 -40.45 -6.05
CA LEU A 343 14.81 -41.19 -5.32
C LEU A 343 15.50 -40.27 -4.32
N SER A 344 15.54 -40.68 -3.06
CA SER A 344 16.22 -39.93 -1.98
C SER A 344 17.71 -40.26 -1.88
N HIS A 345 18.15 -41.38 -2.46
CA HIS A 345 19.50 -41.92 -2.33
C HIS A 345 19.97 -42.63 -3.60
N HIS A 346 21.29 -42.80 -3.74
CA HIS A 346 21.90 -43.37 -4.94
C HIS A 346 21.85 -44.90 -5.07
N ARG A 347 21.24 -45.59 -4.09
CA ARG A 347 21.18 -47.06 -4.07
C ARG A 347 20.04 -47.55 -4.95
N LEU A 348 20.36 -48.40 -5.91
CA LEU A 348 19.40 -49.06 -6.79
C LEU A 348 19.23 -50.53 -6.41
N LEU A 349 17.99 -51.02 -6.50
CA LEU A 349 17.67 -52.43 -6.33
C LEU A 349 17.46 -53.06 -7.73
N PRO A 350 18.08 -54.22 -8.02
CA PRO A 350 17.81 -54.96 -9.25
C PRO A 350 16.31 -55.25 -9.40
N GLY A 351 15.78 -55.11 -10.61
CA GLY A 351 14.36 -55.28 -10.94
C GLY A 351 13.50 -54.02 -10.76
N LYS A 352 14.06 -52.91 -10.28
CA LYS A 352 13.31 -51.64 -10.14
C LYS A 352 13.09 -50.98 -11.50
N HIS A 353 11.87 -50.51 -11.76
CA HIS A 353 11.55 -49.68 -12.91
C HIS A 353 11.96 -48.22 -12.66
N LEU A 354 12.66 -47.63 -13.61
CA LEU A 354 13.07 -46.23 -13.63
C LEU A 354 12.56 -45.55 -14.90
N LYS A 355 11.99 -44.37 -14.75
CA LYS A 355 11.65 -43.45 -15.83
C LYS A 355 12.86 -42.58 -16.15
N LEU A 356 13.42 -42.73 -17.33
CA LEU A 356 14.56 -41.94 -17.77
C LEU A 356 14.05 -40.73 -18.58
N PRO A 357 14.48 -39.50 -18.22
CA PRO A 357 14.19 -38.32 -19.04
C PRO A 357 14.94 -38.39 -20.38
N PRO A 358 14.53 -37.61 -21.40
CA PRO A 358 15.27 -37.49 -22.63
C PRO A 358 16.67 -36.90 -22.36
N LYS A 359 17.61 -37.24 -23.23
CA LYS A 359 19.01 -36.79 -23.17
C LYS A 359 19.08 -35.28 -22.93
N SER A 360 19.79 -34.85 -21.89
CA SER A 360 20.05 -33.43 -21.67
C SER A 360 20.99 -32.94 -22.77
N SER A 361 20.51 -32.02 -23.61
CA SER A 361 21.30 -31.44 -24.72
C SER A 361 22.42 -30.54 -24.22
#